data_AF-A0A2M7IXF6-F1
#
_entry.id   AF-A0A2M7IXF6-F1
#
_cell.length_a   1.000
_cell.length_b   1.000
_cell.length_c   1.000
_cell.angle_alpha   90.00
_cell.angle_beta   90.00
_cell.angle_gamma   90.00
#
_symmetry.space_group_name_H-M   'P 1'
#
loop_
_entity.id
_entity.type
_entity.pdbx_description
1 polymer ?
#
loop_
_entity_poly.entity_id
_entity_poly.type
_entity_poly.pdbx_seq_one_letter_code
_entity_poly.pdbx_strand_id
1 'polypeptide(L)'
;MLKIIKKFWMDESGDCGFKFASGSSKFFALVAVYITTLGDDDSKVVDEAIKKLKIQHNLIKNFEFKFSHCKEKLRKEFFQAIVRLPIEYKAIIVEKLKINSPIFRHQPRQLYCETARMLFYDNNPPLESAVLLIDEAVAKIHHKEFNEMVAKLFLLQFYLFGCVIVRLRKMLFAV
;
A
#
# COMPACT_ATOMS: atom_id res chain seq x y z
N MET A 1 8.54 21.94 -11.08
CA MET A 1 9.28 20.66 -11.05
C MET A 1 8.27 19.55 -10.86
N LEU A 2 8.38 18.43 -11.60
CA LEU A 2 7.42 17.33 -11.50
C LEU A 2 7.64 16.58 -10.18
N LYS A 3 6.54 16.31 -9.46
CA LYS A 3 6.55 15.38 -8.33
C LYS A 3 6.82 13.97 -8.85
N ILE A 4 7.71 13.24 -8.21
CA ILE A 4 8.00 11.83 -8.54
C ILE A 4 7.85 10.95 -7.31
N ILE A 5 7.55 9.67 -7.53
CA ILE A 5 7.48 8.66 -6.49
C ILE A 5 8.75 7.80 -6.59
N LYS A 6 9.62 7.91 -5.58
CA LYS A 6 10.82 7.05 -5.42
C LYS A 6 10.59 5.86 -4.50
N LYS A 7 9.61 5.95 -3.61
CA LYS A 7 9.28 4.90 -2.64
C LYS A 7 7.81 4.95 -2.29
N PHE A 8 7.19 3.79 -2.24
CA PHE A 8 5.79 3.67 -1.85
C PHE A 8 5.49 2.34 -1.18
N TRP A 9 4.46 2.36 -0.35
CA TRP A 9 4.02 1.25 0.48
C TRP A 9 2.63 0.85 0.06
N MET A 10 2.40 -0.44 -0.11
CA MET A 10 1.06 -0.97 -0.37
C MET A 10 0.60 -1.86 0.77
N ASP A 11 -0.67 -1.69 1.13
CA ASP A 11 -1.37 -2.59 2.03
C ASP A 11 -2.85 -2.67 1.68
N GLU A 12 -3.52 -3.69 2.20
CA GLU A 12 -4.92 -3.96 1.96
C GLU A 12 -5.77 -3.96 3.23
N SER A 13 -7.08 -3.86 3.00
CA SER A 13 -8.10 -4.15 4.00
C SER A 13 -9.18 -5.04 3.42
N GLY A 14 -9.64 -6.00 4.22
CA GLY A 14 -10.56 -7.05 3.80
C GLY A 14 -9.85 -8.21 3.10
N ASP A 15 -10.62 -9.10 2.49
CA ASP A 15 -10.10 -10.26 1.76
C ASP A 15 -10.52 -10.23 0.29
N CYS A 16 -9.83 -11.01 -0.54
CA CYS A 16 -10.22 -11.19 -1.94
C CYS A 16 -11.29 -12.27 -2.18
N GLY A 17 -11.74 -12.96 -1.14
CA GLY A 17 -12.71 -14.05 -1.22
C GLY A 17 -14.16 -13.56 -1.37
N PHE A 18 -15.04 -14.49 -1.76
CA PHE A 18 -16.47 -14.22 -2.00
C PHE A 18 -17.40 -15.05 -1.10
N LYS A 19 -16.87 -15.68 -0.04
CA LYS A 19 -17.66 -16.47 0.91
C LYS A 19 -18.28 -15.57 1.97
N PHE A 20 -19.21 -14.70 1.57
CA PHE A 20 -19.76 -13.65 2.46
C PHE A 20 -20.49 -14.22 3.68
N ALA A 21 -21.11 -15.40 3.56
CA ALA A 21 -21.73 -16.10 4.68
C ALA A 21 -20.71 -16.81 5.60
N SER A 22 -19.42 -16.79 5.26
CA SER A 22 -18.36 -17.51 5.97
C SER A 22 -17.12 -16.65 6.20
N GLY A 23 -17.31 -15.34 6.35
CA GLY A 23 -16.26 -14.41 6.78
C GLY A 23 -15.60 -13.57 5.69
N SER A 24 -15.93 -13.73 4.40
CA SER A 24 -15.44 -12.77 3.41
C SER A 24 -16.06 -11.38 3.62
N SER A 25 -15.21 -10.35 3.65
CA SER A 25 -15.59 -8.94 3.70
C SER A 25 -16.46 -8.58 2.51
N LYS A 26 -17.30 -7.53 2.61
CA LYS A 26 -18.02 -6.99 1.45
C LYS A 26 -17.10 -6.19 0.52
N PHE A 27 -16.14 -5.50 1.12
CA PHE A 27 -15.21 -4.61 0.43
C PHE A 27 -13.79 -5.16 0.49
N PHE A 28 -13.05 -4.97 -0.58
CA PHE A 28 -11.60 -5.10 -0.63
C PHE A 28 -11.03 -3.73 -0.95
N ALA A 29 -10.15 -3.21 -0.10
CA ALA A 29 -9.47 -1.94 -0.33
C ALA A 29 -7.98 -2.20 -0.48
N LEU A 30 -7.36 -1.66 -1.53
CA LEU A 30 -5.92 -1.67 -1.70
C LEU A 30 -5.43 -0.23 -1.73
N VAL A 31 -4.51 0.11 -0.85
CA VAL A 31 -4.01 1.46 -0.66
C VAL A 31 -2.51 1.49 -0.90
N ALA A 32 -2.05 2.44 -1.71
CA ALA A 32 -0.66 2.80 -1.83
C ALA A 32 -0.43 4.16 -1.15
N VAL A 33 0.49 4.21 -0.20
CA VAL A 33 0.96 5.45 0.43
C VAL A 33 2.34 5.77 -0.11
N TYR A 34 2.59 7.01 -0.46
CA TYR A 34 3.87 7.44 -1.01
C TYR A 34 4.21 8.85 -0.60
N ILE A 35 5.51 9.16 -0.67
CA ILE A 35 6.02 10.50 -0.44
C ILE A 35 6.32 11.09 -1.81
N THR A 36 5.60 12.16 -2.18
CA THR A 36 5.92 12.89 -3.41
C THR A 36 7.04 13.86 -3.10
N THR A 37 8.19 13.65 -3.73
CA THR A 37 9.35 14.47 -3.43
C THR A 37 9.63 15.49 -4.55
N LEU A 38 10.17 16.64 -4.12
CA LEU A 38 10.87 17.59 -4.97
C LEU A 38 12.41 17.48 -4.83
N GLY A 39 12.94 16.46 -4.13
CA GLY A 39 14.37 16.27 -3.85
C GLY A 39 14.69 14.89 -3.25
N ASP A 40 15.75 14.76 -2.44
CA ASP A 40 16.11 13.49 -1.76
C ASP A 40 15.71 13.46 -0.28
N ASP A 41 15.29 14.59 0.31
CA ASP A 41 15.21 14.76 1.77
C ASP A 41 13.80 14.62 2.38
N ASP A 42 12.73 14.59 1.57
CA ASP A 42 11.34 14.59 2.08
C ASP A 42 10.98 13.31 2.85
N SER A 43 11.65 12.20 2.57
CA SER A 43 11.47 10.95 3.32
C SER A 43 11.92 11.06 4.78
N LYS A 44 13.00 11.82 5.04
CA LYS A 44 13.51 12.04 6.40
C LYS A 44 12.57 12.87 7.25
N VAL A 45 11.84 13.81 6.64
CA VAL A 45 10.87 14.65 7.35
C VAL A 45 9.76 13.79 7.95
N VAL A 46 9.27 12.81 7.18
CA VAL A 46 8.26 11.84 7.66
C VAL A 46 8.81 10.96 8.76
N ASP A 47 10.01 10.39 8.57
CA ASP A 47 10.65 9.52 9.57
C ASP A 47 10.90 10.26 10.89
N GLU A 48 11.38 11.51 10.85
CA GLU A 48 11.60 12.32 12.05
C GLU A 48 10.29 12.72 12.73
N ALA A 49 9.21 12.97 11.99
CA ALA A 49 7.89 13.24 12.58
C ALA A 49 7.36 12.02 13.35
N ILE A 50 7.43 10.82 12.76
CA ILE A 50 7.00 9.57 13.40
C ILE A 50 7.89 9.27 14.63
N LYS A 51 9.19 9.51 14.52
CA LYS A 51 10.15 9.34 15.63
C LYS A 51 9.86 10.29 16.79
N LYS A 52 9.57 11.56 16.51
CA LYS A 52 9.16 12.54 17.54
C LYS A 52 7.88 12.09 18.26
N LEU A 53 6.89 11.61 17.51
CA LEU A 53 5.66 11.07 18.09
C LEU A 53 5.93 9.88 19.02
N LYS A 54 6.81 8.95 18.60
CA LYS A 54 7.22 7.82 19.47
C LYS A 54 7.84 8.29 20.79
N ILE A 55 8.72 9.29 20.73
CA ILE A 55 9.37 9.87 21.92
C ILE A 55 8.33 10.54 22.83
N GLN A 56 7.43 11.36 22.26
CA GLN A 56 6.37 12.05 23.02
C GLN A 56 5.45 11.09 23.78
N HIS A 57 5.23 9.89 23.24
CA HIS A 57 4.42 8.85 23.86
C HIS A 57 5.22 7.82 24.66
N ASN A 58 6.53 8.03 24.89
CA ASN A 58 7.42 7.09 25.56
C ASN A 58 7.39 5.67 24.94
N LEU A 59 7.21 5.59 23.63
CA LEU A 59 7.19 4.33 22.89
C LEU A 59 8.62 3.86 22.61
N ILE A 60 8.85 2.55 22.68
CA ILE A 60 10.15 1.97 22.30
C ILE A 60 10.48 2.31 20.84
N LYS A 61 11.77 2.41 20.51
CA LYS A 61 12.25 2.79 19.16
C LYS A 61 11.60 1.96 18.05
N ASN A 62 11.53 0.64 18.27
CA ASN A 62 11.00 -0.33 17.31
C ASN A 62 9.49 -0.57 17.48
N PHE A 63 8.78 0.33 18.16
CA PHE A 63 7.34 0.22 18.32
C PHE A 63 6.66 0.26 16.95
N GLU A 64 5.77 -0.72 16.72
CA GLU A 64 4.96 -0.85 15.52
C GLU A 64 3.56 -0.31 15.82
N PHE A 65 3.11 0.67 15.03
CA PHE A 65 1.77 1.24 15.18
C PHE A 65 0.71 0.28 14.63
N LYS A 66 0.31 -0.70 15.43
CA LYS A 66 -0.86 -1.54 15.14
C LYS A 66 -2.11 -0.79 15.59
N PHE A 67 -2.77 -0.09 14.68
CA PHE A 67 -3.84 0.84 15.04
C PHE A 67 -5.04 0.17 15.71
N SER A 68 -5.35 -1.08 15.38
CA SER A 68 -6.34 -1.91 16.08
C SER A 68 -6.05 -2.10 17.58
N HIS A 69 -4.78 -2.00 17.98
CA HIS A 69 -4.33 -2.08 19.36
C HIS A 69 -3.97 -0.70 19.97
N CYS A 70 -4.07 0.37 19.19
CA CYS A 70 -3.75 1.72 19.65
C CYS A 70 -4.98 2.39 20.25
N LYS A 71 -4.79 3.04 21.41
CA LYS A 71 -5.82 3.91 22.01
C LYS A 71 -6.23 5.00 21.01
N GLU A 72 -7.50 5.39 21.04
CA GLU A 72 -8.05 6.41 20.14
C GLU A 72 -7.23 7.71 20.15
N LYS A 73 -6.78 8.14 21.33
CA LYS A 73 -5.92 9.33 21.48
C LYS A 73 -4.64 9.23 20.63
N LEU A 74 -3.90 8.13 20.77
CA LEU A 74 -2.66 7.91 20.01
C LEU A 74 -2.91 7.83 18.50
N ARG A 75 -4.04 7.24 18.08
CA ARG A 75 -4.44 7.22 16.66
C ARG A 75 -4.65 8.63 16.12
N LYS A 76 -5.40 9.47 16.84
CA LYS A 76 -5.66 10.86 16.43
C LYS A 76 -4.37 11.68 16.37
N GLU A 77 -3.52 11.57 17.39
CA GLU A 77 -2.24 12.28 17.44
C GLU A 77 -1.29 11.83 16.32
N PHE A 78 -1.28 10.53 15.98
CA PHE A 78 -0.55 10.03 14.81
C PHE A 78 -1.01 10.71 13.52
N PHE A 79 -2.31 10.68 13.21
CA PHE A 79 -2.81 11.29 11.99
C PHE A 79 -2.59 12.81 11.96
N GLN A 80 -2.74 13.48 13.09
CA GLN A 80 -2.43 14.92 13.21
C GLN A 80 -0.95 15.23 12.93
N ALA A 81 -0.03 14.37 13.37
CA ALA A 81 1.40 14.55 13.13
C ALA A 81 1.76 14.40 11.65
N ILE A 82 1.03 13.54 10.91
CA ILE A 82 1.37 13.23 9.52
C ILE A 82 0.55 13.98 8.46
N VAL A 83 -0.61 14.55 8.82
CA VAL A 83 -1.57 15.16 7.86
C VAL A 83 -0.99 16.33 7.05
N ARG A 84 0.02 17.03 7.58
CA ARG A 84 0.67 18.17 6.90
C ARG A 84 1.99 17.81 6.21
N LEU A 85 2.39 16.55 6.28
CA LEU A 85 3.62 16.06 5.65
C LEU A 85 3.37 15.77 4.17
N PRO A 86 4.42 15.65 3.33
CA PRO A 86 4.29 15.38 1.90
C PRO A 86 3.92 13.91 1.61
N ILE A 87 2.96 13.37 2.36
CA ILE A 87 2.42 12.03 2.21
C ILE A 87 1.17 12.14 1.34
N GLU A 88 1.17 11.40 0.25
CA GLU A 88 0.03 11.23 -0.63
C GLU A 88 -0.36 9.74 -0.66
N TYR A 89 -1.58 9.45 -1.13
CA TYR A 89 -2.04 8.08 -1.24
C TYR A 89 -2.97 7.89 -2.44
N LYS A 90 -3.01 6.66 -2.94
CA LYS A 90 -3.98 6.16 -3.90
C LYS A 90 -4.70 4.97 -3.30
N ALA A 91 -6.00 4.87 -3.54
CA ALA A 91 -6.79 3.76 -3.05
C ALA A 91 -7.73 3.27 -4.15
N ILE A 92 -7.80 1.95 -4.29
CA ILE A 92 -8.85 1.28 -5.07
C ILE A 92 -9.73 0.55 -4.07
N ILE A 93 -11.03 0.88 -4.06
CA ILE A 93 -12.03 0.25 -3.21
C ILE A 93 -12.97 -0.55 -4.09
N VAL A 94 -13.03 -1.85 -3.85
CA VAL A 94 -13.82 -2.80 -4.63
C VAL A 94 -15.00 -3.28 -3.80
N GLU A 95 -16.21 -2.97 -4.23
CA GLU A 95 -17.43 -3.59 -3.70
C GLU A 95 -17.66 -4.95 -4.38
N LYS A 96 -17.29 -6.05 -3.70
CA LYS A 96 -17.26 -7.40 -4.30
C LYS A 96 -18.65 -7.89 -4.73
N LEU A 97 -19.72 -7.40 -4.12
CA LEU A 97 -21.10 -7.74 -4.53
C LEU A 97 -21.50 -7.22 -5.91
N LYS A 98 -20.80 -6.19 -6.43
CA LYS A 98 -21.02 -5.65 -7.78
C LYS A 98 -20.24 -6.38 -8.87
N ILE A 99 -19.39 -7.34 -8.48
CA ILE A 99 -18.59 -8.12 -9.42
C ILE A 99 -19.42 -9.30 -9.94
N ASN A 100 -19.74 -9.24 -11.24
CA ASN A 100 -20.47 -10.30 -11.93
C ASN A 100 -19.54 -11.40 -12.47
N SER A 101 -18.25 -11.09 -12.67
CA SER A 101 -17.31 -12.02 -13.28
C SER A 101 -17.03 -13.22 -12.34
N PRO A 102 -17.33 -14.46 -12.78
CA PRO A 102 -17.15 -15.65 -11.96
C PRO A 102 -15.67 -15.96 -11.69
N ILE A 103 -14.74 -15.47 -12.52
CA ILE A 103 -13.31 -15.76 -12.38
C ILE A 103 -12.77 -15.35 -11.00
N PHE A 104 -13.22 -14.22 -10.45
CA PHE A 104 -12.76 -13.73 -9.15
C PHE A 104 -13.28 -14.57 -7.98
N ARG A 105 -14.41 -15.27 -8.16
CA ARG A 105 -14.95 -16.20 -7.15
C ARG A 105 -14.11 -17.47 -7.08
N HIS A 106 -13.65 -17.97 -8.23
CA HIS A 106 -12.83 -19.17 -8.33
C HIS A 106 -11.33 -18.91 -8.12
N GLN A 107 -10.88 -17.70 -8.44
CA GLN A 107 -9.48 -17.29 -8.34
C GLN A 107 -9.37 -15.94 -7.60
N PRO A 108 -9.54 -15.91 -6.25
CA PRO A 108 -9.43 -14.69 -5.46
C PRO A 108 -8.11 -13.92 -5.67
N ARG A 109 -7.01 -14.62 -6.00
CA ARG A 109 -5.72 -13.98 -6.31
C ARG A 109 -5.78 -13.03 -7.51
N GLN A 110 -6.66 -13.29 -8.48
CA GLN A 110 -6.88 -12.40 -9.62
C GLN A 110 -7.51 -11.08 -9.20
N LEU A 111 -8.34 -11.07 -8.15
CA LEU A 111 -8.93 -9.83 -7.66
C LEU A 111 -7.86 -8.89 -7.11
N TYR A 112 -6.91 -9.44 -6.33
CA TYR A 112 -5.76 -8.68 -5.86
C TYR A 112 -4.95 -8.11 -7.04
N CYS A 113 -4.60 -8.94 -8.02
CA CYS A 113 -3.78 -8.53 -9.17
C CYS A 113 -4.48 -7.46 -10.02
N GLU A 114 -5.77 -7.59 -10.30
CA GLU A 114 -6.53 -6.58 -11.05
C GLU A 114 -6.66 -5.27 -10.27
N THR A 115 -6.89 -5.35 -8.95
CA THR A 115 -6.95 -4.16 -8.10
C THR A 115 -5.60 -3.43 -8.08
N ALA A 116 -4.49 -4.16 -7.94
CA ALA A 116 -3.14 -3.61 -8.02
C ALA A 116 -2.84 -3.03 -9.40
N ARG A 117 -3.25 -3.70 -10.47
CA ARG A 117 -3.12 -3.21 -11.85
C ARG A 117 -3.84 -1.87 -12.04
N MET A 118 -5.06 -1.75 -11.51
CA MET A 118 -5.81 -0.48 -11.53
C MET A 118 -5.10 0.62 -10.74
N LEU A 119 -4.51 0.27 -9.59
CA LEU A 119 -3.72 1.22 -8.79
C LEU A 119 -2.49 1.72 -9.55
N PHE A 120 -1.79 0.85 -10.28
CA PHE A 120 -0.62 1.22 -11.10
C PHE A 120 -0.97 1.95 -12.40
N TYR A 121 -2.19 1.77 -12.90
CA TYR A 121 -2.62 2.41 -14.15
C TYR A 121 -2.65 3.94 -14.02
N ASP A 122 -3.04 4.46 -12.85
CA ASP A 122 -2.90 5.87 -12.55
C ASP A 122 -1.45 6.17 -12.13
N ASN A 123 -0.64 6.63 -13.08
CA ASN A 123 0.78 6.94 -12.90
C ASN A 123 1.06 8.44 -12.71
N ASN A 124 0.10 9.21 -12.18
CA ASN A 124 0.33 10.61 -11.81
C ASN A 124 0.32 10.78 -10.28
N PRO A 125 1.44 11.12 -9.60
CA PRO A 125 2.76 11.39 -10.16
C PRO A 125 3.49 10.12 -10.65
N PRO A 126 4.45 10.26 -11.60
CA PRO A 126 5.15 9.12 -12.19
C PRO A 126 5.98 8.35 -11.16
N LEU A 127 6.04 7.04 -11.36
CA LEU A 127 6.97 6.14 -10.69
C LEU A 127 8.32 6.26 -11.40
N GLU A 128 9.39 6.60 -10.67
CA GLU A 128 10.74 6.67 -11.23
C GLU A 128 11.77 5.98 -10.33
N SER A 129 12.43 4.93 -10.82
CA SER A 129 13.38 4.13 -10.01
C SER A 129 12.77 3.71 -8.67
N ALA A 130 11.46 3.46 -8.68
CA ALA A 130 10.66 3.43 -7.48
C ALA A 130 10.87 2.13 -6.71
N VAL A 131 10.86 2.22 -5.38
CA VAL A 131 10.85 1.07 -4.50
C VAL A 131 9.44 0.81 -4.00
N LEU A 132 8.89 -0.34 -4.36
CA LEU A 132 7.63 -0.85 -3.82
C LEU A 132 7.89 -1.73 -2.62
N LEU A 133 7.28 -1.39 -1.48
CA LEU A 133 7.28 -2.22 -0.28
C LEU A 133 5.85 -2.70 0.03
N ILE A 134 5.71 -4.00 0.22
CA ILE A 134 4.45 -4.69 0.50
C ILE A 134 4.71 -5.68 1.64
N ASP A 135 3.68 -5.98 2.44
CA ASP A 135 3.78 -7.03 3.46
C ASP A 135 4.12 -8.41 2.84
N GLU A 136 4.95 -9.17 3.55
CA GLU A 136 5.46 -10.49 3.15
C GLU A 136 4.33 -11.53 3.04
N ALA A 137 3.28 -11.42 3.87
CA ALA A 137 2.14 -12.32 3.82
C ALA A 137 1.43 -12.23 2.46
N VAL A 138 1.23 -11.00 1.98
CA VAL A 138 0.64 -10.66 0.69
C VAL A 138 1.57 -11.10 -0.44
N ALA A 139 2.86 -10.83 -0.29
CA ALA A 139 3.88 -11.20 -1.26
C ALA A 139 4.07 -12.72 -1.41
N LYS A 140 3.80 -13.53 -0.38
CA LYS A 140 3.85 -15.01 -0.46
C LYS A 140 2.60 -15.60 -1.08
N ILE A 141 1.44 -15.06 -0.74
CA ILE A 141 0.16 -15.52 -1.27
C ILE A 141 0.13 -15.17 -2.77
N HIS A 142 0.40 -13.93 -3.17
CA HIS A 142 0.21 -13.52 -4.56
C HIS A 142 1.49 -13.55 -5.40
N HIS A 143 2.59 -14.11 -4.88
CA HIS A 143 3.94 -13.95 -5.42
C HIS A 143 4.05 -14.10 -6.94
N LYS A 144 3.59 -15.24 -7.48
CA LYS A 144 3.80 -15.61 -8.87
C LYS A 144 2.93 -14.73 -9.77
N GLU A 145 1.63 -14.71 -9.51
CA GLU A 145 0.65 -13.96 -10.30
C GLU A 145 0.91 -12.44 -10.23
N PHE A 146 1.30 -11.93 -9.06
CA PHE A 146 1.65 -10.53 -8.87
C PHE A 146 2.92 -10.16 -9.62
N ASN A 147 4.01 -10.94 -9.50
CA ASN A 147 5.24 -10.65 -10.24
C ASN A 147 5.02 -10.78 -11.75
N GLU A 148 4.23 -11.75 -12.21
CA GLU A 148 3.85 -11.88 -13.62
C GLU A 148 3.03 -10.69 -14.10
N MET A 149 2.07 -10.21 -13.30
CA MET A 149 1.27 -9.03 -13.61
C MET A 149 2.15 -7.78 -13.67
N VAL A 150 3.03 -7.58 -12.70
CA VAL A 150 3.95 -6.44 -12.66
C VAL A 150 4.94 -6.50 -13.84
N ALA A 151 5.50 -7.67 -14.14
CA ALA A 151 6.36 -7.85 -15.31
C ALA A 151 5.62 -7.55 -16.61
N LYS A 152 4.36 -7.99 -16.76
CA LYS A 152 3.52 -7.66 -17.92
C LYS A 152 3.23 -6.17 -18.02
N LEU A 153 2.95 -5.49 -16.91
CA LEU A 153 2.77 -4.04 -16.89
C LEU A 153 4.02 -3.31 -17.41
N PHE A 154 5.21 -3.71 -16.95
CA PHE A 154 6.47 -3.13 -17.40
C PHE A 154 6.88 -3.55 -18.83
N LEU A 155 6.44 -4.72 -19.32
CA LEU A 155 6.66 -5.15 -20.71
C LEU A 155 5.66 -4.51 -21.69
N LEU A 156 4.44 -4.16 -21.25
CA LEU A 156 3.45 -3.43 -22.05
C LEU A 156 3.71 -1.92 -22.06
N GLN A 157 4.39 -1.39 -21.04
CA GLN A 157 4.94 -0.03 -21.01
C GLN A 157 6.43 -0.08 -21.36
N PHE A 158 6.76 -0.41 -22.61
CA PHE A 158 8.13 -0.18 -23.10
C PHE A 158 8.46 1.31 -22.97
N TYR A 159 9.47 1.59 -22.15
CA TYR A 159 9.86 2.90 -21.63
C TYR A 159 8.87 3.45 -20.59
N LEU A 160 9.23 3.37 -19.31
CA LEU A 160 9.25 4.50 -18.36
C LEU A 160 9.61 3.93 -16.97
N PHE A 161 10.90 4.06 -16.65
CA PHE A 161 11.51 4.00 -15.33
C PHE A 161 11.48 2.66 -14.56
N GLY A 162 12.68 2.12 -14.28
CA GLY A 162 12.86 0.92 -13.47
C GLY A 162 12.13 1.02 -12.13
N CYS A 163 11.56 -0.09 -11.65
CA CYS A 163 11.01 -0.21 -10.31
C CYS A 163 11.73 -1.37 -9.64
N VAL A 164 12.34 -1.15 -8.49
CA VAL A 164 12.98 -2.20 -7.70
C VAL A 164 11.98 -2.64 -6.64
N ILE A 165 11.39 -3.83 -6.79
CA ILE A 165 10.51 -4.39 -5.76
C ILE A 165 11.40 -4.82 -4.58
N VAL A 166 11.27 -4.15 -3.43
CA VAL A 166 11.98 -4.51 -2.20
C VAL A 166 10.98 -5.17 -1.26
N ARG A 167 11.19 -6.46 -1.00
CA ARG A 167 10.36 -7.22 -0.07
C ARG A 167 10.81 -6.97 1.35
N LEU A 168 9.93 -6.40 2.16
CA LEU A 168 10.15 -6.31 3.58
C LEU A 168 9.49 -7.51 4.28
N ARG A 169 10.22 -8.10 5.24
CA ARG A 169 9.59 -8.96 6.24
C ARG A 169 8.75 -8.07 7.15
N LYS A 170 7.44 -8.04 6.90
CA LYS A 170 6.40 -7.30 7.63
C LYS A 170 6.44 -5.78 7.51
N MET A 171 5.46 -5.26 6.77
CA MET A 171 4.91 -3.93 7.00
C MET A 171 3.39 -4.09 7.11
N LEU A 172 2.90 -4.15 8.35
CA LEU A 172 1.48 -4.30 8.66
C LEU A 172 0.88 -2.91 8.92
N PHE A 173 0.22 -2.32 7.93
CA PHE A 173 -0.88 -1.40 8.19
C PHE A 173 -2.11 -2.24 8.56
N ALA A 174 -2.18 -2.62 9.84
CA ALA A 174 -3.36 -3.27 10.38
C ALA A 174 -4.58 -2.33 10.33
N VAL A 175 -5.62 -2.75 9.60
CA VAL A 175 -7.02 -2.41 9.91
C VAL A 175 -7.49 -3.21 11.10
#